data_AF-A0A2T4V087-F1
#
_entry.id   AF-A0A2T4V087-F1
#
_cell.length_a   1.000
_cell.length_b   1.000
_cell.length_c   1.000
_cell.angle_alpha   90.00
_cell.angle_beta   90.00
_cell.angle_gamma   90.00
#
_symmetry.space_group_name_H-M   'P 1'
#
loop_
_entity.id
_entity.type
_entity.pdbx_description
1 polymer ?
#
loop_
_entity_poly.entity_id
_entity_poly.type
_entity_poly.pdbx_seq_one_letter_code
_entity_poly.pdbx_strand_id
1 'polypeptide(L)'
;MARPALAALCLALTLPAFAQAPNTSPPPAPPVKCELQPPQVAASRGDPKAREAAHKGLGYLSRSSAQWTAQHQCFGCHVQAVTLEALTAGRHHQYDVAPKDIDAMVKALKLGVTAGGHVTGVAFEGSAWARYDRWVDSKYTDELLRYAKELVSLQAQNGSLPDDDARRPVTGGTMQTTFQAAQTWRQAHARTADAKWLAPLRKAESFLTSTSAQWQRSGADVYLQDINFALLGLNAAGVGRAEPGSLRLQRMLLERQNQDGGWGLEKGKSDAFATGQTVYTLKLAGYSDADAPISRAIRYLVQRQDASGAWKTYASGQGGAEKAETMWAVLGLVTVDVASIAVNGLVDGQHVTDTMNLQVEASDNQSGGIARLELLVDDLPVHTACGGKLSYAWRTAGLKDGKHVLDIVATNAKGQTSRRRFEVFAGNVFMTQVGANFDEASQRSLITLRDLSAPGSGGTIAFEVWDVGEGSEAKPKSKVFSTTRKGEGGAVELAWDGKGSDGKARPRGRYQARITYQDAGGKVLQTESVLFFHDSESVQRQRYGEIEGQLSLAGGQGQSANTLMELVDEKGNVVQSTMTTEQGNYRFKNVDKGNYRVRAKKEGFRDLEQGVSTQPAAAPAKASMSW
;
A
#
# COMPACT_ATOMS: atom_id res chain seq x y z
N MET A 1 -17.69 87.39 21.63
CA MET A 1 -16.47 86.56 21.74
C MET A 1 -16.86 85.11 21.49
N ALA A 2 -16.56 84.61 20.29
CA ALA A 2 -17.12 83.37 19.78
C ALA A 2 -16.30 82.14 20.20
N ARG A 3 -16.99 81.12 20.73
CA ARG A 3 -16.55 79.72 20.75
C ARG A 3 -17.36 78.98 19.68
N PRO A 4 -16.75 78.20 18.77
CA PRO A 4 -17.48 77.22 18.00
C PRO A 4 -17.31 75.80 18.57
N ALA A 5 -18.38 75.03 18.39
CA ALA A 5 -18.60 73.68 18.86
C ALA A 5 -17.90 72.63 17.99
N LEU A 6 -17.63 71.47 18.59
CA LEU A 6 -17.13 70.26 17.95
C LEU A 6 -18.14 69.67 16.97
N ALA A 7 -17.65 69.28 15.79
CA ALA A 7 -18.30 68.31 14.90
C ALA A 7 -17.39 67.09 14.76
N ALA A 8 -17.93 65.91 15.02
CA ALA A 8 -17.25 64.62 14.92
C ALA A 8 -17.20 64.15 13.45
N LEU A 9 -16.00 63.78 12.97
CA LEU A 9 -15.79 63.12 11.68
C LEU A 9 -15.42 61.64 11.93
N CYS A 10 -16.28 60.73 11.50
CA CYS A 10 -15.96 59.30 11.40
C CYS A 10 -15.10 59.05 10.15
N LEU A 11 -13.82 58.68 10.34
CA LEU A 11 -12.98 58.14 9.26
C LEU A 11 -13.22 56.64 9.11
N ALA A 12 -13.74 56.23 7.95
CA ALA A 12 -13.69 54.85 7.47
C ALA A 12 -12.30 54.57 6.89
N LEU A 13 -11.53 53.67 7.52
CA LEU A 13 -10.26 53.16 7.01
C LEU A 13 -10.53 51.92 6.14
N THR A 14 -10.40 52.07 4.83
CA THR A 14 -10.34 50.95 3.88
C THR A 14 -8.95 50.33 3.93
N LEU A 15 -8.84 49.07 4.34
CA LEU A 15 -7.62 48.26 4.21
C LEU A 15 -7.50 47.72 2.78
N PRO A 16 -6.31 47.76 2.15
CA PRO A 16 -6.13 47.20 0.81
C PRO A 16 -6.14 45.66 0.88
N ALA A 17 -6.92 45.05 -0.01
CA ALA A 17 -6.87 43.61 -0.25
C ALA A 17 -5.52 43.24 -0.89
N PHE A 18 -4.68 42.50 -0.17
CA PHE A 18 -3.52 41.85 -0.75
C PHE A 18 -4.00 40.66 -1.59
N ALA A 19 -3.94 40.79 -2.91
CA ALA A 19 -4.06 39.66 -3.82
C ALA A 19 -2.87 38.73 -3.60
N GLN A 20 -3.12 37.53 -3.06
CA GLN A 20 -2.15 36.45 -3.08
C GLN A 20 -1.91 36.05 -4.54
N ALA A 21 -0.66 36.15 -5.00
CA ALA A 21 -0.26 35.59 -6.28
C ALA A 21 -0.45 34.06 -6.24
N PRO A 22 -0.92 33.42 -7.32
CA PRO A 22 -1.01 31.97 -7.38
C PRO A 22 0.39 31.37 -7.23
N ASN A 23 0.57 30.51 -6.22
CA ASN A 23 1.74 29.65 -6.08
C ASN A 23 1.78 28.69 -7.28
N THR A 24 2.48 29.06 -8.35
CA THR A 24 2.76 28.16 -9.46
C THR A 24 3.91 27.25 -9.07
N SER A 25 3.67 25.94 -9.06
CA SER A 25 4.73 24.93 -8.98
C SER A 25 5.86 25.22 -9.98
N PRO A 26 7.14 24.99 -9.62
CA PRO A 26 8.24 25.19 -10.54
C PRO A 26 8.05 24.32 -11.80
N PRO A 27 8.41 24.82 -12.99
CA PRO A 27 8.29 24.05 -14.22
C PRO A 27 9.08 22.74 -14.12
N PRO A 28 8.62 21.65 -14.78
CA PRO A 28 9.32 20.37 -14.76
C PRO A 28 10.77 20.55 -15.20
N ALA A 29 11.69 19.86 -14.51
CA ALA A 29 13.11 19.98 -14.80
C ALA A 29 13.37 19.63 -16.28
N PRO A 30 14.11 20.45 -17.04
CA PRO A 30 14.43 20.13 -18.42
C PRO A 30 15.22 18.80 -18.47
N PRO A 31 15.00 17.96 -19.49
CA PRO A 31 15.66 16.66 -19.58
C PRO A 31 17.19 16.85 -19.61
N VAL A 32 17.86 16.36 -18.57
CA VAL A 32 19.32 16.37 -18.51
C VAL A 32 19.84 15.32 -19.50
N LYS A 33 20.64 15.75 -20.48
CA LYS A 33 21.39 14.84 -21.34
C LYS A 33 22.55 14.28 -20.54
N CYS A 34 22.43 13.04 -20.08
CA CYS A 34 23.53 12.33 -19.46
C CYS A 34 24.34 11.62 -20.54
N GLU A 35 25.60 11.99 -20.69
CA GLU A 35 26.57 11.18 -21.41
C GLU A 35 26.79 9.87 -20.64
N LEU A 36 26.81 8.74 -21.35
CA LEU A 36 27.18 7.46 -20.74
C LEU A 36 28.58 7.60 -20.17
N GLN A 37 28.70 7.59 -18.84
CA GLN A 37 30.01 7.63 -18.20
C GLN A 37 30.81 6.39 -18.63
N PRO A 38 32.13 6.53 -18.85
CA PRO A 38 33.00 5.37 -19.07
C PRO A 38 32.79 4.35 -17.95
N PRO A 39 32.89 3.03 -18.22
CA PRO A 39 32.74 2.00 -17.20
C PRO A 39 33.61 2.35 -16.00
N GLN A 40 32.99 2.61 -14.83
CA GLN A 40 33.77 2.89 -13.64
C GLN A 40 34.58 1.65 -13.29
N VAL A 41 35.91 1.79 -13.30
CA VAL A 41 36.89 0.72 -12.99
C VAL A 41 36.90 0.38 -11.49
N ALA A 42 36.32 1.24 -10.64
CA ALA A 42 36.13 0.95 -9.24
C ALA A 42 35.10 -0.18 -9.06
N ALA A 43 35.42 -1.17 -8.23
CA ALA A 43 34.50 -2.25 -7.85
C ALA A 43 33.11 -1.66 -7.55
N SER A 44 32.10 -2.05 -8.33
CA SER A 44 30.76 -1.49 -8.16
C SER A 44 30.32 -1.72 -6.72
N ARG A 45 29.81 -0.66 -6.08
CA ARG A 45 29.21 -0.75 -4.72
C ARG A 45 27.91 -1.58 -4.70
N GLY A 46 27.43 -2.05 -5.84
CA GLY A 46 26.25 -2.90 -5.95
C GLY A 46 26.55 -4.36 -5.56
N ASP A 47 25.51 -5.19 -5.57
CA ASP A 47 25.60 -6.60 -5.15
C ASP A 47 25.28 -7.59 -6.29
N PRO A 48 26.19 -7.74 -7.28
CA PRO A 48 26.00 -8.70 -8.37
C PRO A 48 25.96 -10.15 -7.89
N LYS A 49 26.62 -10.46 -6.77
CA LYS A 49 26.61 -11.81 -6.18
C LYS A 49 25.26 -12.14 -5.56
N ALA A 50 24.60 -11.19 -4.91
CA ALA A 50 23.23 -11.36 -4.43
C ALA A 50 22.26 -11.61 -5.58
N ARG A 51 22.37 -10.86 -6.68
CA ARG A 51 21.56 -11.11 -7.88
C ARG A 51 21.84 -12.48 -8.50
N GLU A 52 23.10 -12.89 -8.60
CA GLU A 52 23.46 -14.22 -9.09
C GLU A 52 22.85 -15.33 -8.20
N ALA A 53 22.96 -15.19 -6.87
CA ALA A 53 22.40 -16.15 -5.93
C ALA A 53 20.86 -16.20 -6.01
N ALA A 54 20.19 -15.05 -6.07
CA ALA A 54 18.74 -14.97 -6.28
C ALA A 54 18.33 -15.68 -7.58
N HIS A 55 19.05 -15.42 -8.68
CA HIS A 55 18.75 -16.03 -9.98
C HIS A 55 18.91 -17.56 -9.96
N LYS A 56 19.97 -18.09 -9.34
CA LYS A 56 20.13 -19.54 -9.13
C LYS A 56 18.98 -20.14 -8.31
N GLY A 57 18.56 -19.44 -7.26
CA GLY A 57 17.43 -19.85 -6.42
C GLY A 57 16.09 -19.84 -7.16
N LEU A 58 15.81 -18.81 -7.97
CA LEU A 58 14.64 -18.76 -8.85
C LEU A 58 14.63 -19.95 -9.83
N GLY A 59 15.79 -20.25 -10.43
CA GLY A 59 15.94 -21.41 -11.31
C GLY A 59 15.69 -22.74 -10.59
N TYR A 60 16.17 -22.90 -9.35
CA TYR A 60 15.87 -24.07 -8.53
C TYR A 60 14.38 -24.20 -8.22
N LEU A 61 13.72 -23.11 -7.78
CA LEU A 61 12.29 -23.12 -7.45
C LEU A 61 11.44 -23.48 -8.67
N SER A 62 11.72 -22.87 -9.83
CA SER A 62 11.04 -23.18 -11.09
C SER A 62 11.12 -24.68 -11.42
N ARG A 63 12.34 -25.24 -11.48
CA ARG A 63 12.54 -26.66 -11.83
C ARG A 63 11.93 -27.61 -10.79
N SER A 64 12.16 -27.35 -9.51
CA SER A 64 11.74 -28.25 -8.43
C SER A 64 10.22 -28.24 -8.23
N SER A 65 9.55 -27.10 -8.39
CA SER A 65 8.09 -26.99 -8.31
C SER A 65 7.40 -27.60 -9.54
N ALA A 66 8.01 -27.47 -10.73
CA ALA A 66 7.53 -28.16 -11.93
C ALA A 66 7.63 -29.69 -11.78
N GLN A 67 8.77 -30.20 -11.30
CA GLN A 67 8.96 -31.63 -11.03
C GLN A 67 7.96 -32.14 -9.98
N TRP A 68 7.74 -31.38 -8.91
CA TRP A 68 6.77 -31.75 -7.88
C TRP A 68 5.36 -31.88 -8.44
N THR A 69 4.93 -30.90 -9.23
CA THR A 69 3.62 -30.89 -9.90
C THR A 69 3.47 -32.10 -10.83
N ALA A 70 4.51 -32.43 -11.60
CA ALA A 70 4.50 -33.59 -12.48
C ALA A 70 4.36 -34.92 -11.73
N GLN A 71 4.93 -35.03 -10.53
CA GLN A 71 4.87 -36.25 -9.71
C GLN A 71 3.55 -36.41 -8.96
N HIS A 72 3.01 -35.32 -8.41
CA HIS A 72 1.87 -35.38 -7.49
C HIS A 72 0.54 -35.04 -8.15
N GLN A 73 0.57 -34.43 -9.34
CA GLN A 73 -0.62 -34.00 -10.10
C GLN A 73 -1.61 -33.18 -9.25
N CYS A 74 -1.11 -32.49 -8.24
CA CYS A 74 -1.89 -31.77 -7.24
C CYS A 74 -1.18 -30.48 -6.78
N PHE A 75 -1.93 -29.60 -6.14
CA PHE A 75 -1.44 -28.34 -5.59
C PHE A 75 -0.99 -28.52 -4.13
N GLY A 76 0.18 -27.98 -3.80
CA GLY A 76 0.66 -27.79 -2.44
C GLY A 76 0.79 -26.30 -2.12
N CYS A 77 0.12 -25.85 -1.05
CA CYS A 77 0.08 -24.44 -0.64
C CYS A 77 1.46 -23.78 -0.53
N HIS A 78 2.47 -24.52 -0.07
CA HIS A 78 3.83 -24.04 0.14
C HIS A 78 4.80 -24.38 -1.01
N VAL A 79 4.31 -25.03 -2.07
CA VAL A 79 5.10 -25.32 -3.26
C VAL A 79 4.74 -24.33 -4.36
N GLN A 80 3.50 -24.32 -4.86
CA GLN A 80 3.18 -23.54 -6.05
C GLN A 80 2.80 -22.08 -5.78
N ALA A 81 1.92 -21.80 -4.81
CA ALA A 81 1.54 -20.41 -4.48
C ALA A 81 2.77 -19.58 -4.09
N VAL A 82 3.61 -20.16 -3.25
CA VAL A 82 4.81 -19.51 -2.74
C VAL A 82 5.93 -19.42 -3.79
N THR A 83 6.06 -20.39 -4.70
CA THR A 83 6.93 -20.27 -5.87
C THR A 83 6.43 -19.15 -6.81
N LEU A 84 5.12 -19.03 -7.03
CA LEU A 84 4.57 -17.95 -7.83
C LEU A 84 4.92 -16.58 -7.24
N GLU A 85 4.81 -16.40 -5.92
CA GLU A 85 5.22 -15.17 -5.25
C GLU A 85 6.70 -14.82 -5.51
N ALA A 86 7.59 -15.82 -5.48
CA ALA A 86 9.02 -15.61 -5.75
C ALA A 86 9.31 -15.30 -7.23
N LEU A 87 8.70 -16.04 -8.17
CA LEU A 87 8.89 -15.84 -9.61
C LEU A 87 8.35 -14.48 -10.06
N THR A 88 7.20 -14.06 -9.53
CA THR A 88 6.61 -12.75 -9.84
C THR A 88 7.43 -11.59 -9.25
N ALA A 89 7.97 -11.74 -8.04
CA ALA A 89 8.94 -10.81 -7.47
C ALA A 89 10.22 -10.72 -8.31
N GLY A 90 10.76 -11.86 -8.73
CA GLY A 90 11.93 -11.93 -9.62
C GLY A 90 11.68 -11.19 -10.93
N ARG A 91 10.55 -11.43 -11.59
CA ARG A 91 10.18 -10.72 -12.82
C ARG A 91 10.04 -9.21 -12.59
N HIS A 92 9.41 -8.79 -11.49
CA HIS A 92 9.27 -7.37 -11.15
C HIS A 92 10.63 -6.66 -11.01
N HIS A 93 11.58 -7.31 -10.33
CA HIS A 93 12.96 -6.81 -10.13
C HIS A 93 13.92 -7.20 -11.27
N GLN A 94 13.35 -7.42 -12.45
CA GLN A 94 14.03 -7.62 -13.72
C GLN A 94 15.07 -8.76 -13.71
N TYR A 95 14.80 -9.84 -12.99
CA TYR A 95 15.49 -11.11 -13.15
C TYR A 95 14.96 -11.82 -14.40
N ASP A 96 15.81 -12.66 -15.00
CA ASP A 96 15.38 -13.53 -16.10
C ASP A 96 14.50 -14.66 -15.55
N VAL A 97 13.19 -14.45 -15.61
CA VAL A 97 12.15 -15.41 -15.23
C VAL A 97 11.30 -15.68 -16.47
N ALA A 98 11.38 -16.91 -16.98
CA ALA A 98 10.68 -17.26 -18.21
C ALA A 98 9.14 -17.21 -18.02
N PRO A 99 8.37 -16.62 -18.95
CA PRO A 99 6.90 -16.58 -18.84
C PRO A 99 6.27 -17.96 -18.64
N LYS A 100 6.81 -19.00 -19.30
CA LYS A 100 6.35 -20.38 -19.17
C LYS A 100 6.42 -20.92 -17.74
N ASP A 101 7.36 -20.44 -16.93
CA ASP A 101 7.55 -20.91 -15.55
C ASP A 101 6.47 -20.30 -14.63
N ILE A 102 6.13 -19.03 -14.87
CA ILE A 102 4.97 -18.37 -14.23
C ILE A 102 3.68 -19.06 -14.67
N ASP A 103 3.50 -19.32 -15.97
CA ASP A 103 2.31 -19.98 -16.52
C ASP A 103 2.13 -21.40 -15.95
N ALA A 104 3.21 -22.12 -15.70
CA ALA A 104 3.16 -23.43 -15.05
C ALA A 104 2.63 -23.34 -13.62
N MET A 105 3.07 -22.34 -12.85
CA MET A 105 2.55 -22.10 -11.49
C MET A 105 1.09 -21.66 -11.53
N VAL A 106 0.70 -20.74 -12.43
CA VAL A 106 -0.69 -20.33 -12.64
C VAL A 106 -1.60 -21.53 -12.93
N LYS A 107 -1.18 -22.44 -13.83
CA LYS A 107 -1.92 -23.67 -14.11
C LYS A 107 -2.10 -24.54 -12.86
N ALA A 108 -1.06 -24.63 -12.02
CA ALA A 108 -1.13 -25.40 -10.80
C ALA A 108 -2.03 -24.76 -9.72
N LEU A 109 -1.98 -23.44 -9.52
CA LEU A 109 -2.90 -22.73 -8.61
C LEU A 109 -4.37 -22.93 -9.03
N LYS A 110 -4.64 -22.96 -10.33
CA LYS A 110 -5.99 -23.20 -10.85
C LYS A 110 -6.53 -24.62 -10.59
N LEU A 111 -5.69 -25.57 -10.19
CA LEU A 111 -6.17 -26.87 -9.70
C LEU A 111 -6.86 -26.74 -8.34
N GLY A 112 -6.59 -25.64 -7.60
CA GLY A 112 -7.09 -25.38 -6.27
C GLY A 112 -6.40 -26.23 -5.21
N VAL A 113 -6.60 -25.88 -3.93
CA VAL A 113 -6.03 -26.59 -2.80
C VAL A 113 -6.66 -27.98 -2.67
N THR A 114 -5.85 -29.03 -2.84
CA THR A 114 -6.31 -30.44 -2.77
C THR A 114 -5.99 -31.14 -1.45
N ALA A 115 -5.14 -30.54 -0.60
CA ALA A 115 -4.73 -31.09 0.69
C ALA A 115 -4.22 -29.99 1.64
N GLY A 116 -4.37 -30.21 2.95
CA GLY A 116 -4.04 -29.23 4.01
C GLY A 116 -5.28 -28.53 4.57
N GLY A 117 -5.05 -27.49 5.37
CA GLY A 117 -6.12 -26.66 5.93
C GLY A 117 -6.77 -25.75 4.88
N HIS A 118 -8.09 -25.58 4.95
CA HIS A 118 -8.87 -24.74 4.06
C HIS A 118 -8.51 -23.26 4.22
N VAL A 119 -8.56 -22.72 5.45
CA VAL A 119 -8.25 -21.31 5.72
C VAL A 119 -6.82 -20.99 5.31
N THR A 120 -5.90 -21.87 5.68
CA THR A 120 -4.49 -21.76 5.33
C THR A 120 -4.31 -21.77 3.81
N GLY A 121 -4.95 -22.69 3.09
CA GLY A 121 -4.90 -22.77 1.63
C GLY A 121 -5.43 -21.52 0.93
N VAL A 122 -6.59 -21.01 1.36
CA VAL A 122 -7.20 -19.78 0.82
C VAL A 122 -6.29 -18.57 1.04
N ALA A 123 -5.63 -18.49 2.20
CA ALA A 123 -4.68 -17.40 2.49
C ALA A 123 -3.45 -17.42 1.56
N PHE A 124 -2.86 -18.59 1.31
CA PHE A 124 -1.75 -18.73 0.35
C PHE A 124 -2.17 -18.39 -1.08
N GLU A 125 -3.31 -18.90 -1.53
CA GLU A 125 -3.86 -18.62 -2.86
C GLU A 125 -4.13 -17.11 -3.05
N GLY A 126 -4.86 -16.49 -2.11
CA GLY A 126 -5.14 -15.06 -2.16
C GLY A 126 -3.86 -14.22 -2.24
N SER A 127 -2.86 -14.55 -1.42
CA SER A 127 -1.55 -13.88 -1.41
C SER A 127 -0.82 -14.03 -2.76
N ALA A 128 -0.82 -15.23 -3.35
CA ALA A 128 -0.17 -15.49 -4.62
C ALA A 128 -0.86 -14.78 -5.80
N TRP A 129 -2.19 -14.80 -5.85
CA TRP A 129 -2.96 -14.03 -6.84
C TRP A 129 -2.77 -12.53 -6.66
N ALA A 130 -2.65 -12.04 -5.42
CA ALA A 130 -2.34 -10.65 -5.15
C ALA A 130 -0.97 -10.25 -5.71
N ARG A 131 0.06 -11.08 -5.53
CA ARG A 131 1.39 -10.79 -6.10
C ARG A 131 1.40 -10.86 -7.62
N TYR A 132 0.72 -11.85 -8.20
CA TYR A 132 0.57 -11.94 -9.64
C TYR A 132 -0.11 -10.69 -10.21
N ASP A 133 -1.25 -10.30 -9.65
CA ASP A 133 -2.03 -9.14 -10.10
C ASP A 133 -1.23 -7.83 -9.97
N ARG A 134 -0.41 -7.71 -8.92
CA ARG A 134 0.43 -6.53 -8.67
C ARG A 134 1.54 -6.38 -9.71
N TRP A 135 2.20 -7.48 -10.09
CA TRP A 135 3.52 -7.44 -10.73
C TRP A 135 3.62 -8.10 -12.11
N VAL A 136 2.64 -8.89 -12.51
CA VAL A 136 2.61 -9.51 -13.84
C VAL A 136 1.64 -8.77 -14.75
N ASP A 137 0.35 -8.94 -14.51
CA ASP A 137 -0.75 -8.29 -15.25
C ASP A 137 -2.09 -8.51 -14.52
N SER A 138 -3.19 -8.01 -15.08
CA SER A 138 -4.54 -8.13 -14.52
C SER A 138 -5.37 -9.28 -15.11
N LYS A 139 -4.76 -10.25 -15.80
CA LYS A 139 -5.48 -11.32 -16.52
C LYS A 139 -6.30 -12.21 -15.59
N TYR A 140 -5.87 -12.35 -14.34
CA TYR A 140 -6.50 -13.21 -13.34
C TYR A 140 -7.03 -12.42 -12.13
N THR A 141 -7.41 -11.16 -12.33
CA THR A 141 -8.05 -10.34 -11.28
C THR A 141 -9.29 -11.03 -10.70
N ASP A 142 -10.06 -11.77 -11.49
CA ASP A 142 -11.24 -12.50 -10.97
C ASP A 142 -10.87 -13.55 -9.91
N GLU A 143 -9.71 -14.21 -10.03
CA GLU A 143 -9.21 -15.15 -9.01
C GLU A 143 -8.82 -14.40 -7.73
N LEU A 144 -8.10 -13.28 -7.87
CA LEU A 144 -7.80 -12.40 -6.73
C LEU A 144 -9.08 -11.99 -5.99
N LEU A 145 -10.11 -11.53 -6.71
CA LEU A 145 -11.35 -11.07 -6.11
C LEU A 145 -12.17 -12.20 -5.49
N ARG A 146 -12.12 -13.41 -6.09
CA ARG A 146 -12.74 -14.61 -5.52
C ARG A 146 -12.13 -14.94 -4.15
N TYR A 147 -10.80 -15.07 -4.08
CA TYR A 147 -10.12 -15.36 -2.81
C TYR A 147 -10.23 -14.22 -1.81
N ALA A 148 -10.17 -12.96 -2.26
CA ALA A 148 -10.38 -11.81 -1.38
C ALA A 148 -11.76 -11.88 -0.70
N LYS A 149 -12.82 -12.24 -1.44
CA LYS A 149 -14.18 -12.41 -0.89
C LYS A 149 -14.26 -13.60 0.08
N GLU A 150 -13.67 -14.73 -0.29
CA GLU A 150 -13.65 -15.93 0.55
C GLU A 150 -12.94 -15.66 1.89
N LEU A 151 -11.80 -14.96 1.87
CA LEU A 151 -11.10 -14.55 3.09
C LEU A 151 -11.95 -13.65 4.00
N VAL A 152 -12.81 -12.78 3.44
CA VAL A 152 -13.75 -11.99 4.28
C VAL A 152 -14.68 -12.91 5.05
N SER A 153 -15.18 -13.98 4.42
CA SER A 153 -16.07 -14.94 5.08
C SER A 153 -15.38 -15.79 6.14
N LEU A 154 -14.06 -15.94 6.06
CA LEU A 154 -13.24 -16.70 7.01
C LEU A 154 -12.70 -15.82 8.15
N GLN A 155 -12.84 -14.49 8.07
CA GLN A 155 -12.31 -13.57 9.07
C GLN A 155 -13.07 -13.67 10.39
N ALA A 156 -12.32 -13.93 11.47
CA ALA A 156 -12.87 -13.96 12.81
C ALA A 156 -13.23 -12.55 13.29
N GLN A 157 -14.09 -12.47 14.31
CA GLN A 157 -14.57 -11.19 14.85
C GLN A 157 -13.45 -10.33 15.45
N ASN A 158 -12.40 -10.95 15.99
CA ASN A 158 -11.21 -10.25 16.50
C ASN A 158 -10.28 -9.73 15.38
N GLY A 159 -10.59 -10.01 14.11
CA GLY A 159 -9.86 -9.57 12.93
C GLY A 159 -8.81 -10.54 12.38
N SER A 160 -8.51 -11.63 13.09
CA SER A 160 -7.58 -12.66 12.58
C SER A 160 -8.20 -13.53 11.49
N LEU A 161 -7.36 -14.18 10.68
CA LEU A 161 -7.71 -15.46 10.04
C LEU A 161 -7.16 -16.61 10.88
N PRO A 162 -7.98 -17.30 11.67
CA PRO A 162 -7.54 -18.46 12.44
C PRO A 162 -6.99 -19.53 11.50
N ASP A 163 -5.74 -19.92 11.70
CA ASP A 163 -5.15 -20.99 10.91
C ASP A 163 -5.76 -22.35 11.30
N ASP A 164 -5.75 -23.28 10.35
CA ASP A 164 -6.27 -24.63 10.47
C ASP A 164 -5.25 -25.71 10.07
N ASP A 165 -3.99 -25.30 9.88
CA ASP A 165 -2.90 -26.17 9.45
C ASP A 165 -1.52 -25.58 9.83
N ALA A 166 -1.27 -25.33 11.13
CA ALA A 166 0.04 -24.92 11.65
C ALA A 166 1.03 -26.10 11.75
N ARG A 167 1.87 -26.24 10.74
CA ARG A 167 3.01 -27.16 10.60
C ARG A 167 4.28 -26.34 10.40
N ARG A 168 4.71 -25.65 11.47
CA ARG A 168 5.92 -24.81 11.47
C ARG A 168 7.16 -25.61 11.00
N PRO A 169 8.10 -24.99 10.28
CA PRO A 169 8.12 -23.57 9.91
C PRO A 169 7.37 -23.22 8.62
N VAL A 170 6.88 -24.22 7.87
CA VAL A 170 6.34 -24.02 6.51
C VAL A 170 5.01 -23.27 6.54
N THR A 171 4.14 -23.62 7.49
CA THR A 171 2.93 -22.86 7.81
C THR A 171 3.08 -22.25 9.21
N GLY A 172 3.19 -20.92 9.24
CA GLY A 172 3.54 -20.07 10.38
C GLY A 172 2.41 -19.80 11.37
N GLY A 173 1.19 -20.26 11.06
CA GLY A 173 0.00 -20.10 11.89
C GLY A 173 -0.75 -18.79 11.66
N THR A 174 -1.61 -18.41 12.62
CA THR A 174 -2.60 -17.33 12.51
C THR A 174 -2.01 -15.95 12.11
N MET A 175 -0.78 -15.64 12.53
CA MET A 175 -0.11 -14.39 12.13
C MET A 175 0.16 -14.37 10.62
N GLN A 176 0.57 -15.51 10.05
CA GLN A 176 0.81 -15.65 8.62
C GLN A 176 -0.47 -15.49 7.81
N THR A 177 -1.51 -16.27 8.13
CA THR A 177 -2.78 -16.27 7.39
C THR A 177 -3.41 -14.88 7.42
N THR A 178 -3.32 -14.18 8.56
CA THR A 178 -3.80 -12.80 8.70
C THR A 178 -3.01 -11.81 7.84
N PHE A 179 -1.68 -11.91 7.80
CA PHE A 179 -0.84 -11.12 6.90
C PHE A 179 -1.21 -11.36 5.43
N GLN A 180 -1.31 -12.62 5.03
CA GLN A 180 -1.59 -13.01 3.63
C GLN A 180 -2.93 -12.46 3.15
N ALA A 181 -3.95 -12.48 4.01
CA ALA A 181 -5.22 -11.85 3.66
C ALA A 181 -5.16 -10.33 3.65
N ALA A 182 -4.43 -9.70 4.57
CA ALA A 182 -4.19 -8.26 4.52
C ALA A 182 -3.55 -7.85 3.18
N GLN A 183 -2.56 -8.61 2.70
CA GLN A 183 -1.97 -8.40 1.36
C GLN A 183 -3.00 -8.59 0.24
N THR A 184 -3.86 -9.61 0.36
CA THR A 184 -4.91 -9.90 -0.62
C THR A 184 -5.93 -8.76 -0.72
N TRP A 185 -6.45 -8.30 0.41
CA TRP A 185 -7.41 -7.19 0.45
C TRP A 185 -6.78 -5.86 0.03
N ARG A 186 -5.51 -5.60 0.40
CA ARG A 186 -4.77 -4.43 -0.10
C ARG A 186 -4.73 -4.44 -1.63
N GLN A 187 -4.38 -5.57 -2.25
CA GLN A 187 -4.31 -5.64 -3.70
C GLN A 187 -5.69 -5.57 -4.36
N ALA A 188 -6.71 -6.22 -3.78
CA ALA A 188 -8.08 -6.11 -4.25
C ALA A 188 -8.56 -4.65 -4.22
N HIS A 189 -8.22 -3.88 -3.18
CA HIS A 189 -8.46 -2.44 -3.11
C HIS A 189 -7.68 -1.69 -4.19
N ALA A 190 -6.38 -1.92 -4.33
CA ALA A 190 -5.55 -1.24 -5.33
C ALA A 190 -6.08 -1.45 -6.76
N ARG A 191 -6.58 -2.66 -7.05
CA ARG A 191 -7.12 -3.04 -8.36
C ARG A 191 -8.51 -2.49 -8.64
N THR A 192 -9.38 -2.44 -7.64
CA THR A 192 -10.82 -2.12 -7.85
C THR A 192 -11.22 -0.73 -7.39
N ALA A 193 -10.39 -0.08 -6.57
CA ALA A 193 -10.72 1.13 -5.81
C ALA A 193 -12.02 1.00 -4.98
N ASP A 194 -12.46 -0.23 -4.66
CA ASP A 194 -13.66 -0.46 -3.87
C ASP A 194 -13.31 -0.46 -2.38
N ALA A 195 -13.84 0.51 -1.64
CA ALA A 195 -13.63 0.67 -0.21
C ALA A 195 -14.06 -0.53 0.63
N LYS A 196 -14.87 -1.46 0.10
CA LYS A 196 -15.28 -2.67 0.85
C LYS A 196 -14.12 -3.55 1.31
N TRP A 197 -12.98 -3.47 0.64
CA TRP A 197 -11.77 -4.21 1.02
C TRP A 197 -11.00 -3.56 2.19
N LEU A 198 -11.29 -2.29 2.52
CA LEU A 198 -10.61 -1.58 3.60
C LEU A 198 -11.06 -2.08 4.97
N ALA A 199 -12.33 -2.43 5.15
CA ALA A 199 -12.84 -2.93 6.44
C ALA A 199 -12.17 -4.22 6.93
N PRO A 200 -12.13 -5.31 6.15
CA PRO A 200 -11.41 -6.52 6.60
C PRO A 200 -9.91 -6.24 6.80
N LEU A 201 -9.31 -5.33 6.01
CA LEU A 201 -7.93 -4.89 6.19
C LEU A 201 -7.71 -4.14 7.53
N ARG A 202 -8.62 -3.24 7.93
CA ARG A 202 -8.56 -2.56 9.24
C ARG A 202 -8.68 -3.55 10.40
N LYS A 203 -9.58 -4.53 10.28
CA LYS A 203 -9.74 -5.59 11.30
C LYS A 203 -8.46 -6.41 11.46
N ALA A 204 -7.81 -6.77 10.36
CA ALA A 204 -6.51 -7.43 10.39
C ALA A 204 -5.42 -6.56 11.03
N GLU A 205 -5.34 -5.26 10.69
CA GLU A 205 -4.39 -4.34 11.35
C GLU A 205 -4.63 -4.26 12.87
N SER A 206 -5.88 -4.16 13.31
CA SER A 206 -6.24 -4.14 14.73
C SER A 206 -5.81 -5.40 15.45
N PHE A 207 -6.03 -6.58 14.85
CA PHE A 207 -5.56 -7.85 15.39
C PHE A 207 -4.03 -7.88 15.52
N LEU A 208 -3.31 -7.61 14.43
CA LEU A 208 -1.84 -7.67 14.41
C LEU A 208 -1.22 -6.66 15.39
N THR A 209 -1.80 -5.47 15.49
CA THR A 209 -1.36 -4.42 16.41
C THR A 209 -1.59 -4.83 17.86
N SER A 210 -2.81 -5.27 18.20
CA SER A 210 -3.17 -5.62 19.58
C SER A 210 -2.46 -6.88 20.08
N THR A 211 -2.30 -7.90 19.24
CA THR A 211 -1.56 -9.12 19.58
C THR A 211 -0.08 -8.82 19.77
N SER A 212 0.55 -8.10 18.83
CA SER A 212 1.98 -7.80 18.94
C SER A 212 2.32 -6.80 20.05
N ALA A 213 1.34 -6.05 20.56
CA ALA A 213 1.53 -5.14 21.69
C ALA A 213 1.65 -5.88 23.03
N GLN A 214 1.18 -7.13 23.11
CA GLN A 214 1.27 -7.97 24.31
C GLN A 214 2.64 -8.63 24.47
N TRP A 215 3.46 -8.63 23.41
CA TRP A 215 4.79 -9.22 23.46
C TRP A 215 5.74 -8.36 24.27
N GLN A 216 6.62 -9.01 25.04
CA GLN A 216 7.68 -8.32 25.79
C GLN A 216 8.52 -7.46 24.85
N ARG A 217 9.08 -6.36 25.36
CA ARG A 217 9.81 -5.37 24.54
C ARG A 217 10.96 -5.97 23.71
N SER A 218 11.70 -6.94 24.24
CA SER A 218 12.77 -7.66 23.52
C SER A 218 12.24 -8.63 22.46
N GLY A 219 10.96 -8.98 22.57
CA GLY A 219 10.34 -10.06 21.82
C GLY A 219 10.93 -11.43 22.10
N ALA A 220 11.89 -11.63 23.02
CA ALA A 220 12.76 -12.81 23.09
C ALA A 220 12.05 -14.18 23.07
N ASP A 221 10.85 -14.28 23.65
CA ASP A 221 10.07 -15.51 23.72
C ASP A 221 9.08 -15.71 22.54
N VAL A 222 9.04 -14.75 21.62
CA VAL A 222 8.17 -14.79 20.44
C VAL A 222 8.86 -15.54 19.31
N TYR A 223 8.15 -16.42 18.63
CA TYR A 223 8.68 -17.09 17.44
C TYR A 223 9.02 -16.05 16.36
N LEU A 224 10.20 -16.15 15.72
CA LEU A 224 10.66 -15.10 14.81
C LEU A 224 9.67 -14.83 13.67
N GLN A 225 9.03 -15.89 13.15
CA GLN A 225 8.06 -15.73 12.07
C GLN A 225 6.85 -14.89 12.49
N ASP A 226 6.39 -14.99 13.74
CA ASP A 226 5.24 -14.20 14.20
C ASP A 226 5.57 -12.70 14.20
N ILE A 227 6.82 -12.34 14.55
CA ILE A 227 7.32 -10.96 14.47
C ILE A 227 7.37 -10.48 13.01
N ASN A 228 7.90 -11.32 12.12
CA ASN A 228 7.98 -11.02 10.68
C ASN A 228 6.59 -10.83 10.08
N PHE A 229 5.66 -11.77 10.31
CA PHE A 229 4.30 -11.69 9.78
C PHE A 229 3.48 -10.55 10.38
N ALA A 230 3.69 -10.21 11.66
CA ALA A 230 3.12 -8.99 12.24
C ALA A 230 3.56 -7.76 11.44
N LEU A 231 4.87 -7.58 11.23
CA LEU A 231 5.39 -6.39 10.54
C LEU A 231 4.98 -6.37 9.06
N LEU A 232 5.01 -7.51 8.37
CA LEU A 232 4.52 -7.65 7.00
C LEU A 232 3.03 -7.29 6.88
N GLY A 233 2.19 -7.79 7.80
CA GLY A 233 0.76 -7.49 7.79
C GLY A 233 0.45 -6.03 8.12
N LEU A 234 1.19 -5.42 9.06
CA LEU A 234 1.10 -3.98 9.32
C LEU A 234 1.51 -3.16 8.09
N ASN A 235 2.60 -3.52 7.42
CA ASN A 235 3.01 -2.87 6.17
C ASN A 235 1.96 -3.03 5.05
N ALA A 236 1.37 -4.22 4.90
CA ALA A 236 0.26 -4.46 3.97
C ALA A 236 -0.99 -3.62 4.31
N ALA A 237 -1.21 -3.34 5.58
CA ALA A 237 -2.26 -2.44 6.05
C ALA A 237 -1.91 -0.95 5.88
N GLY A 238 -0.71 -0.62 5.40
CA GLY A 238 -0.27 0.75 5.17
C GLY A 238 0.32 1.43 6.40
N VAL A 239 0.66 0.68 7.46
CA VAL A 239 1.38 1.19 8.63
C VAL A 239 2.78 1.63 8.22
N GLY A 240 3.07 2.91 8.42
CA GLY A 240 4.34 3.54 8.07
C GLY A 240 5.50 3.03 8.92
N ARG A 241 6.72 3.13 8.37
CA ARG A 241 7.95 2.68 9.03
C ARG A 241 8.18 3.34 10.40
N ALA A 242 7.79 4.61 10.52
CA ALA A 242 7.98 5.42 11.73
C ALA A 242 6.89 5.22 12.78
N GLU A 243 5.81 4.50 12.48
CA GLU A 243 4.73 4.30 13.44
C GLU A 243 5.18 3.41 14.63
N PRO A 244 4.73 3.68 15.87
CA PRO A 244 5.26 3.01 17.07
C PRO A 244 5.19 1.48 17.03
N GLY A 245 4.10 0.92 16.50
CA GLY A 245 3.95 -0.53 16.33
C GLY A 245 4.98 -1.13 15.38
N SER A 246 5.22 -0.47 14.25
CA SER A 246 6.22 -0.87 13.26
C SER A 246 7.64 -0.78 13.83
N LEU A 247 7.99 0.35 14.47
CA LEU A 247 9.31 0.55 15.09
C LEU A 247 9.62 -0.50 16.17
N ARG A 248 8.62 -0.90 16.97
CA ARG A 248 8.78 -1.95 17.98
C ARG A 248 9.15 -3.29 17.35
N LEU A 249 8.43 -3.70 16.31
CA LEU A 249 8.68 -4.97 15.61
C LEU A 249 10.02 -4.96 14.87
N GLN A 250 10.37 -3.86 14.20
CA GLN A 250 11.68 -3.69 13.57
C GLN A 250 12.81 -3.86 14.59
N ARG A 251 12.69 -3.23 15.77
CA ARG A 251 13.67 -3.37 16.85
C ARG A 251 13.81 -4.82 17.31
N MET A 252 12.71 -5.52 17.53
CA MET A 252 12.73 -6.94 17.94
C MET A 252 13.48 -7.80 16.92
N LEU A 253 13.29 -7.56 15.61
CA LEU A 253 14.03 -8.28 14.57
C LEU A 253 15.52 -7.92 14.61
N LEU A 254 15.86 -6.64 14.64
CA LEU A 254 17.25 -6.17 14.60
C LEU A 254 18.07 -6.65 15.80
N GLU A 255 17.50 -6.65 17.01
CA GLU A 255 18.16 -7.12 18.23
C GLU A 255 18.46 -8.63 18.22
N ARG A 256 17.80 -9.41 17.35
CA ARG A 256 17.98 -10.86 17.20
C ARG A 256 19.00 -11.25 16.14
N GLN A 257 19.59 -10.30 15.42
CA GLN A 257 20.56 -10.63 14.39
C GLN A 257 21.83 -11.22 15.02
N ASN A 258 22.23 -12.40 14.56
CA ASN A 258 23.44 -13.07 15.04
C ASN A 258 24.71 -12.38 14.52
N GLN A 259 25.86 -12.73 15.11
CA GLN A 259 27.17 -12.20 14.70
C GLN A 259 27.56 -12.58 13.26
N ASP A 260 27.08 -13.71 12.76
CA ASP A 260 27.26 -14.16 11.37
C ASP A 260 26.39 -13.39 10.36
N GLY A 261 25.50 -12.50 10.84
CA GLY A 261 24.62 -11.68 10.01
C GLY A 261 23.26 -12.31 9.72
N GLY A 262 23.04 -13.57 10.09
CA GLY A 262 21.76 -14.23 9.90
C GLY A 262 20.82 -14.13 11.11
N TRP A 263 19.65 -14.75 10.96
CA TRP A 263 18.67 -15.00 12.02
C TRP A 263 18.34 -16.48 12.08
N GLY A 264 17.99 -16.97 13.26
CA GLY A 264 17.42 -18.31 13.46
C GLY A 264 15.92 -18.22 13.75
N LEU A 265 15.15 -19.22 13.31
CA LEU A 265 13.71 -19.35 13.62
C LEU A 265 13.45 -19.37 15.13
N GLU A 266 14.33 -20.04 15.87
CA GLU A 266 14.43 -20.01 17.31
C GLU A 266 15.71 -19.30 17.77
N LYS A 267 15.83 -19.08 19.07
CA LYS A 267 17.07 -18.58 19.66
C LYS A 267 18.20 -19.57 19.39
N GLY A 268 19.21 -19.16 18.62
CA GLY A 268 20.35 -20.02 18.33
C GLY A 268 20.98 -19.73 16.98
N LYS A 269 21.36 -20.79 16.28
CA LYS A 269 22.07 -20.71 15.00
C LYS A 269 21.20 -20.06 13.93
N SER A 270 21.83 -19.26 13.07
CA SER A 270 21.19 -18.71 11.89
C SER A 270 20.80 -19.80 10.90
N ASP A 271 19.72 -19.56 10.18
CA ASP A 271 19.25 -20.35 9.06
C ASP A 271 18.75 -19.44 7.93
N ALA A 272 18.73 -19.94 6.70
CA ALA A 272 18.39 -19.17 5.50
C ALA A 272 16.89 -18.88 5.41
N PHE A 273 16.04 -19.69 6.05
CA PHE A 273 14.59 -19.48 6.09
C PHE A 273 14.29 -18.20 6.89
N ALA A 274 14.72 -18.17 8.16
CA ALA A 274 14.56 -17.03 9.06
C ALA A 274 15.28 -15.78 8.52
N THR A 275 16.50 -15.95 8.01
CA THR A 275 17.28 -14.83 7.47
C THR A 275 16.59 -14.23 6.24
N GLY A 276 16.16 -15.05 5.29
CA GLY A 276 15.47 -14.60 4.09
C GLY A 276 14.15 -13.89 4.38
N GLN A 277 13.33 -14.47 5.26
CA GLN A 277 12.06 -13.87 5.69
C GLN A 277 12.28 -12.51 6.39
N THR A 278 13.30 -12.42 7.26
CA THR A 278 13.59 -11.18 8.01
C THR A 278 14.13 -10.08 7.09
N VAL A 279 15.00 -10.43 6.13
CA VAL A 279 15.45 -9.48 5.09
C VAL A 279 14.28 -8.98 4.27
N TYR A 280 13.42 -9.88 3.78
CA TYR A 280 12.23 -9.50 3.02
C TYR A 280 11.33 -8.55 3.82
N THR A 281 11.06 -8.89 5.08
CA THR A 281 10.23 -8.08 6.00
C THR A 281 10.81 -6.69 6.22
N LEU A 282 12.10 -6.58 6.57
CA LEU A 282 12.73 -5.29 6.81
C LEU A 282 12.80 -4.45 5.54
N LYS A 283 13.07 -5.05 4.37
CA LYS A 283 13.07 -4.31 3.10
C LYS A 283 11.69 -3.76 2.73
N LEU A 284 10.61 -4.53 2.94
CA LEU A 284 9.25 -4.01 2.79
C LEU A 284 8.91 -2.92 3.82
N ALA A 285 9.49 -2.98 5.01
CA ALA A 285 9.43 -1.90 6.00
C ALA A 285 10.32 -0.68 5.67
N GLY A 286 10.96 -0.66 4.50
CA GLY A 286 11.68 0.50 3.97
C GLY A 286 13.19 0.51 4.22
N TYR A 287 13.80 -0.59 4.67
CA TYR A 287 15.26 -0.74 4.69
C TYR A 287 15.82 -0.96 3.27
N SER A 288 17.04 -0.52 3.06
CA SER A 288 17.79 -0.60 1.81
C SER A 288 18.89 -1.64 1.87
N ASP A 289 19.46 -1.99 0.72
CA ASP A 289 20.59 -2.92 0.63
C ASP A 289 21.84 -2.41 1.35
N ALA A 290 21.96 -1.09 1.51
CA ALA A 290 23.08 -0.44 2.17
C ALA A 290 23.00 -0.50 3.71
N ASP A 291 21.81 -0.76 4.27
CA ASP A 291 21.66 -0.85 5.72
C ASP A 291 22.49 -2.04 6.26
N ALA A 292 23.31 -1.77 7.27
CA ALA A 292 24.27 -2.77 7.79
C ALA A 292 23.64 -4.12 8.18
N PRO A 293 22.46 -4.17 8.83
CA PRO A 293 21.78 -5.43 9.09
C PRO A 293 21.40 -6.19 7.81
N ILE A 294 20.94 -5.48 6.78
CA ILE A 294 20.52 -6.07 5.51
C ILE A 294 21.73 -6.61 4.73
N SER A 295 22.77 -5.80 4.54
CA SER A 295 23.97 -6.22 3.81
C SER A 295 24.71 -7.41 4.45
N ARG A 296 24.72 -7.50 5.79
CA ARG A 296 25.26 -8.68 6.50
C ARG A 296 24.45 -9.94 6.23
N ALA A 297 23.13 -9.83 6.22
CA ALA A 297 22.22 -10.94 5.97
C ALA A 297 22.24 -11.42 4.52
N ILE A 298 22.32 -10.50 3.56
CA ILE A 298 22.51 -10.83 2.15
C ILE A 298 23.80 -11.63 1.96
N ARG A 299 24.92 -11.20 2.59
CA ARG A 299 26.18 -11.96 2.58
C ARG A 299 26.03 -13.35 3.19
N TYR A 300 25.32 -13.47 4.31
CA TYR A 300 25.02 -14.77 4.93
C TYR A 300 24.30 -15.69 3.93
N LEU A 301 23.23 -15.22 3.28
CA LEU A 301 22.48 -16.01 2.31
C LEU A 301 23.36 -16.43 1.13
N VAL A 302 24.10 -15.50 0.52
CA VAL A 302 25.00 -15.81 -0.61
C VAL A 302 26.03 -16.89 -0.26
N GLN A 303 26.59 -16.86 0.96
CA GLN A 303 27.60 -17.84 1.39
C GLN A 303 27.03 -19.23 1.71
N ARG A 304 25.71 -19.37 1.87
CA ARG A 304 25.04 -20.61 2.30
C ARG A 304 24.23 -21.28 1.19
N GLN A 305 24.26 -20.73 -0.02
CA GLN A 305 23.64 -21.36 -1.19
C GLN A 305 24.49 -22.54 -1.67
N ASP A 306 23.86 -23.68 -1.96
CA ASP A 306 24.54 -24.83 -2.53
C ASP A 306 24.69 -24.73 -4.07
N ALA A 307 25.44 -25.67 -4.67
CA ALA A 307 25.68 -25.69 -6.11
C ALA A 307 24.41 -25.90 -6.96
N SER A 308 23.32 -26.40 -6.38
CA SER A 308 22.04 -26.56 -7.07
C SER A 308 21.22 -25.26 -7.11
N GLY A 309 21.62 -24.25 -6.34
CA GLY A 309 20.90 -23.00 -6.13
C GLY A 309 19.96 -23.00 -4.92
N ALA A 310 19.91 -24.10 -4.16
CA ALA A 310 19.04 -24.24 -3.00
C ALA A 310 19.74 -23.82 -1.70
N TRP A 311 18.93 -23.54 -0.68
CA TRP A 311 19.37 -23.43 0.71
C TRP A 311 18.85 -24.62 1.50
N LYS A 312 19.74 -25.20 2.32
CA LYS A 312 19.49 -26.40 3.14
C LYS A 312 20.17 -26.24 4.50
N THR A 313 19.95 -25.10 5.15
CA THR A 313 20.56 -24.79 6.45
C THR A 313 19.65 -25.19 7.61
N TYR A 314 18.36 -25.41 7.34
CA TYR A 314 17.40 -25.92 8.31
C TYR A 314 17.03 -27.39 8.01
N ALA A 315 17.06 -28.24 9.03
CA ALA A 315 16.60 -29.62 8.92
C ALA A 315 15.14 -29.72 9.38
N SER A 316 14.24 -30.06 8.46
CA SER A 316 12.85 -30.38 8.75
C SER A 316 12.56 -31.84 8.41
N GLY A 317 11.71 -32.50 9.20
CA GLY A 317 11.13 -33.79 8.82
C GLY A 317 9.99 -33.68 7.80
N GLN A 318 9.58 -32.47 7.43
CA GLN A 318 8.50 -32.22 6.47
C GLN A 318 9.04 -32.19 5.03
N GLY A 319 8.43 -32.96 4.12
CA GLY A 319 8.75 -32.92 2.69
C GLY A 319 8.48 -31.55 2.08
N GLY A 320 9.41 -31.02 1.28
CA GLY A 320 9.30 -29.71 0.64
C GLY A 320 9.81 -28.54 1.49
N ALA A 321 10.28 -28.77 2.72
CA ALA A 321 10.84 -27.73 3.58
C ALA A 321 12.06 -27.04 2.95
N GLU A 322 12.84 -27.74 2.13
CA GLU A 322 13.95 -27.17 1.37
C GLU A 322 13.47 -26.14 0.33
N LYS A 323 12.26 -26.32 -0.21
CA LYS A 323 11.64 -25.35 -1.15
C LYS A 323 11.18 -24.12 -0.40
N ALA A 324 10.59 -24.29 0.78
CA ALA A 324 10.18 -23.18 1.63
C ALA A 324 11.38 -22.36 2.14
N GLU A 325 12.46 -23.02 2.57
CA GLU A 325 13.71 -22.36 2.94
C GLU A 325 14.32 -21.60 1.75
N THR A 326 14.46 -22.28 0.60
CA THR A 326 14.98 -21.65 -0.62
C THR A 326 14.11 -20.49 -1.05
N MET A 327 12.78 -20.58 -0.92
CA MET A 327 11.88 -19.49 -1.25
C MET A 327 12.09 -18.27 -0.37
N TRP A 328 12.17 -18.41 0.95
CA TRP A 328 12.39 -17.24 1.80
C TRP A 328 13.75 -16.61 1.55
N ALA A 329 14.80 -17.41 1.33
CA ALA A 329 16.10 -16.93 0.91
C ALA A 329 16.00 -16.16 -0.42
N VAL A 330 15.28 -16.70 -1.41
CA VAL A 330 15.02 -16.04 -2.70
C VAL A 330 14.24 -14.75 -2.50
N LEU A 331 13.12 -14.74 -1.75
CA LEU A 331 12.36 -13.52 -1.47
C LEU A 331 13.20 -12.44 -0.81
N GLY A 332 14.07 -12.83 0.13
CA GLY A 332 15.06 -11.92 0.72
C GLY A 332 15.99 -11.31 -0.31
N LEU A 333 16.49 -12.09 -1.27
CA LEU A 333 17.48 -11.64 -2.26
C LEU A 333 16.90 -10.99 -3.52
N VAL A 334 15.74 -11.43 -4.03
CA VAL A 334 15.13 -10.89 -5.27
C VAL A 334 14.67 -9.45 -5.12
N THR A 335 14.53 -8.98 -3.88
CA THR A 335 14.31 -7.55 -3.60
C THR A 335 15.54 -6.68 -3.94
N VAL A 336 16.71 -7.27 -4.22
CA VAL A 336 17.86 -6.58 -4.81
C VAL A 336 17.57 -6.41 -6.29
N ASP A 337 17.13 -5.22 -6.67
CA ASP A 337 16.76 -4.86 -8.04
C ASP A 337 18.01 -4.62 -8.93
N VAL A 338 17.84 -4.22 -10.18
CA VAL A 338 18.95 -3.89 -11.09
C VAL A 338 19.80 -2.73 -10.56
N ALA A 339 19.22 -1.85 -9.74
CA ALA A 339 19.92 -0.83 -8.97
C ALA A 339 19.41 -0.78 -7.53
N SER A 340 20.33 -0.63 -6.58
CA SER A 340 20.01 -0.30 -5.18
C SER A 340 19.89 1.21 -5.03
N ILE A 341 18.88 1.69 -4.28
CA ILE A 341 18.62 3.12 -4.07
C ILE A 341 18.55 3.43 -2.57
N ALA A 342 19.60 4.05 -2.04
CA ALA A 342 19.64 4.61 -0.69
C ALA A 342 19.15 6.06 -0.73
N VAL A 343 18.29 6.42 0.22
CA VAL A 343 17.69 7.77 0.32
C VAL A 343 17.78 8.20 1.78
N ASN A 344 18.41 9.34 2.00
CA ASN A 344 18.49 10.03 3.29
C ASN A 344 17.69 11.33 3.24
N GLY A 345 17.12 11.73 4.38
CA GLY A 345 16.27 12.93 4.50
C GLY A 345 14.80 12.70 4.19
N LEU A 346 14.38 11.44 3.97
CA LEU A 346 13.00 11.07 3.68
C LEU A 346 12.64 9.78 4.41
N VAL A 347 11.51 9.79 5.11
CA VAL A 347 10.90 8.60 5.73
C VAL A 347 9.49 8.46 5.17
N ASP A 348 9.14 7.23 4.81
CA ASP A 348 7.81 6.90 4.31
C ASP A 348 6.73 7.14 5.39
N GLY A 349 5.64 7.80 5.00
CA GLY A 349 4.53 8.19 5.85
C GLY A 349 4.77 9.41 6.75
N GLN A 350 5.86 10.16 6.58
CA GLN A 350 6.13 11.34 7.40
C GLN A 350 5.39 12.59 6.90
N HIS A 351 5.10 13.53 7.81
CA HIS A 351 4.77 14.89 7.42
C HIS A 351 6.01 15.63 6.94
N VAL A 352 5.87 16.40 5.86
CA VAL A 352 6.97 17.23 5.36
C VAL A 352 7.15 18.48 6.23
N THR A 353 8.40 18.92 6.34
CA THR A 353 8.74 20.28 6.82
C THR A 353 8.89 21.22 5.63
N ASP A 354 8.96 22.53 5.84
CA ASP A 354 9.06 23.57 4.78
C ASP A 354 10.13 23.28 3.70
N THR A 355 11.20 22.59 4.07
CA THR A 355 12.25 22.15 3.14
C THR A 355 12.83 20.81 3.58
N MET A 356 12.87 19.86 2.65
CA MET A 356 13.43 18.52 2.86
C MET A 356 14.76 18.38 2.13
N ASN A 357 15.84 18.15 2.85
CA ASN A 357 17.17 17.94 2.25
C ASN A 357 17.35 16.46 1.91
N LEU A 358 17.22 16.13 0.62
CA LEU A 358 17.30 14.78 0.11
C LEU A 358 18.71 14.47 -0.37
N GLN A 359 19.24 13.31 0.04
CA GLN A 359 20.47 12.75 -0.52
C GLN A 359 20.17 11.34 -1.01
N VAL A 360 20.45 11.09 -2.27
CA VAL A 360 20.24 9.80 -2.91
C VAL A 360 21.57 9.27 -3.40
N GLU A 361 21.85 8.02 -3.06
CA GLU A 361 22.94 7.24 -3.66
C GLU A 361 22.35 5.99 -4.29
N ALA A 362 22.75 5.71 -5.52
CA ALA A 362 22.37 4.51 -6.23
C ALA A 362 23.57 3.76 -6.79
N SER A 363 23.47 2.43 -6.79
CA SER A 363 24.49 1.53 -7.30
C SER A 363 23.88 0.48 -8.21
N ASP A 364 24.51 0.24 -9.35
CA ASP A 364 24.13 -0.81 -10.28
C ASP A 364 24.56 -2.19 -9.76
N ASN A 365 23.63 -3.12 -9.72
CA ASN A 365 23.80 -4.49 -9.22
C ASN A 365 24.16 -5.50 -10.32
N GLN A 366 24.45 -5.06 -11.55
CA GLN A 366 24.81 -5.95 -12.65
C GLN A 366 26.20 -5.64 -13.23
N SER A 367 26.44 -4.41 -13.68
CA SER A 367 27.70 -3.89 -14.25
C SER A 367 27.39 -2.73 -15.20
N GLY A 368 28.18 -1.66 -15.15
CA GLY A 368 28.04 -0.47 -16.01
C GLY A 368 27.74 0.82 -15.25
N GLY A 369 27.24 0.72 -14.02
CA GLY A 369 26.98 1.89 -13.17
C GLY A 369 25.62 2.54 -13.44
N ILE A 370 25.32 3.59 -12.67
CA ILE A 370 24.08 4.35 -12.81
C ILE A 370 24.29 5.46 -13.83
N ALA A 371 23.45 5.52 -14.85
CA ALA A 371 23.47 6.57 -15.87
C ALA A 371 22.74 7.82 -15.39
N ARG A 372 21.58 7.66 -14.76
CA ARG A 372 20.70 8.76 -14.38
C ARG A 372 19.91 8.47 -13.11
N LEU A 373 19.72 9.50 -12.29
CA LEU A 373 18.77 9.56 -11.19
C LEU A 373 17.70 10.62 -11.48
N GLU A 374 16.45 10.28 -11.22
CA GLU A 374 15.30 11.19 -11.32
C GLU A 374 14.52 11.15 -10.01
N LEU A 375 14.18 12.34 -9.51
CA LEU A 375 13.22 12.52 -8.43
C LEU A 375 11.93 13.10 -9.04
N LEU A 376 10.83 12.38 -8.83
CA LEU A 376 9.50 12.80 -9.20
C LEU A 376 8.68 13.08 -7.95
N VAL A 377 7.85 14.13 -8.01
CA VAL A 377 6.83 14.44 -7.01
C VAL A 377 5.49 14.46 -7.75
N ASP A 378 4.56 13.62 -7.30
CA ASP A 378 3.25 13.41 -7.93
C ASP A 378 3.36 13.22 -9.45
N ASP A 379 4.18 12.26 -9.85
CA ASP A 379 4.47 11.89 -11.25
C ASP A 379 5.17 12.98 -12.10
N LEU A 380 5.54 14.12 -11.53
CA LEU A 380 6.30 15.17 -12.23
C LEU A 380 7.79 15.13 -11.86
N PRO A 381 8.73 15.13 -12.83
CA PRO A 381 10.15 15.23 -12.54
C PRO A 381 10.48 16.63 -11.99
N VAL A 382 10.93 16.68 -10.74
CA VAL A 382 11.35 17.92 -10.08
C VAL A 382 12.87 18.07 -10.05
N HIS A 383 13.62 16.97 -10.16
CA HIS A 383 15.06 17.01 -10.23
C HIS A 383 15.65 15.79 -10.95
N THR A 384 16.77 15.99 -11.64
CA THR A 384 17.49 14.95 -12.37
C THR A 384 18.99 15.15 -12.21
N ALA A 385 19.73 14.06 -12.05
CA ALA A 385 21.18 14.07 -11.99
C ALA A 385 21.76 12.93 -12.84
N CYS A 386 22.96 13.13 -13.39
CA CYS A 386 23.72 12.08 -14.05
C CYS A 386 24.58 11.33 -13.03
N GLY A 387 24.76 10.03 -13.24
CA GLY A 387 25.50 9.19 -12.30
C GLY A 387 24.64 8.70 -11.13
N GLY A 388 25.29 8.05 -10.17
CA GLY A 388 24.65 7.41 -9.02
C GLY A 388 24.45 8.29 -7.79
N LYS A 389 24.53 9.61 -7.89
CA LYS A 389 24.31 10.52 -6.75
C LYS A 389 23.39 11.68 -7.12
N LEU A 390 22.50 12.03 -6.21
CA LEU A 390 21.61 13.18 -6.32
C LEU A 390 21.48 13.85 -4.96
N SER A 391 21.54 15.18 -4.92
CA SER A 391 21.29 15.98 -3.72
C SER A 391 20.33 17.10 -4.07
N TYR A 392 19.25 17.23 -3.32
CA TYR A 392 18.19 18.17 -3.64
C TYR A 392 17.54 18.73 -2.37
N ALA A 393 17.53 20.05 -2.24
CA ALA A 393 16.76 20.74 -1.21
C ALA A 393 15.34 20.96 -1.74
N TRP A 394 14.46 20.00 -1.45
CA TRP A 394 13.07 20.06 -1.90
C TRP A 394 12.28 21.04 -1.05
N ARG A 395 11.98 22.22 -1.61
CA ARG A 395 11.05 23.17 -1.00
C ARG A 395 9.63 22.61 -1.11
N THR A 396 9.00 22.37 0.03
CA THR A 396 7.63 21.84 0.14
C THR A 396 6.63 22.94 0.49
N ALA A 397 7.11 24.12 0.89
CA ALA A 397 6.28 25.30 1.11
C ALA A 397 5.51 25.64 -0.18
N GLY A 398 4.19 25.41 -0.16
CA GLY A 398 3.30 25.60 -1.31
C GLY A 398 2.69 24.30 -1.85
N LEU A 399 3.12 23.13 -1.38
CA LEU A 399 2.39 21.88 -1.61
C LEU A 399 0.96 22.01 -1.06
N LYS A 400 0.00 21.44 -1.79
CA LYS A 400 -1.38 21.36 -1.33
C LYS A 400 -1.46 20.44 -0.12
N ASP A 401 -2.32 20.79 0.83
CA ASP A 401 -2.62 19.89 1.95
C ASP A 401 -3.09 18.52 1.43
N GLY A 402 -2.50 17.45 1.95
CA GLY A 402 -2.82 16.09 1.55
C GLY A 402 -1.61 15.17 1.42
N LYS A 403 -1.85 14.01 0.84
CA LYS A 403 -0.83 13.03 0.50
C LYS A 403 -0.07 13.48 -0.76
N HIS A 404 1.24 13.26 -0.78
CA HIS A 404 2.10 13.37 -1.95
C HIS A 404 2.90 12.09 -2.16
N VAL A 405 3.18 11.76 -3.42
CA VAL A 405 3.96 10.58 -3.80
C VAL A 405 5.30 11.03 -4.37
N LEU A 406 6.40 10.53 -3.79
CA LEU A 406 7.74 10.73 -4.31
C LEU A 406 8.25 9.44 -4.93
N ASP A 407 8.75 9.53 -6.15
CA ASP A 407 9.47 8.43 -6.80
C ASP A 407 10.92 8.82 -7.05
N ILE A 408 11.84 8.01 -6.56
CA ILE A 408 13.25 8.04 -6.96
C ILE A 408 13.47 6.93 -7.99
N VAL A 409 13.85 7.31 -9.21
CA VAL A 409 14.10 6.38 -10.31
C VAL A 409 15.58 6.39 -10.64
N ALA A 410 16.22 5.23 -10.57
CA ALA A 410 17.60 5.02 -10.99
C ALA A 410 17.61 4.25 -12.31
N THR A 411 18.23 4.84 -13.34
CA THR A 411 18.43 4.19 -14.65
C THR A 411 19.90 3.77 -14.76
N ASN A 412 20.16 2.48 -14.95
CA ASN A 412 21.53 1.98 -15.15
C ASN A 412 22.02 2.23 -16.60
N ALA A 413 23.31 1.95 -16.86
CA ALA A 413 23.91 2.12 -18.20
C ALA A 413 23.25 1.26 -19.30
N LYS A 414 22.48 0.24 -18.93
CA LYS A 414 21.72 -0.63 -19.85
C LYS A 414 20.29 -0.14 -20.11
N GLY A 415 19.91 1.00 -19.53
CA GLY A 415 18.57 1.57 -19.66
C GLY A 415 17.51 0.89 -18.79
N GLN A 416 17.90 0.01 -17.87
CA GLN A 416 16.98 -0.62 -16.92
C GLN A 416 16.74 0.31 -15.73
N THR A 417 15.54 0.27 -15.16
CA THR A 417 15.11 1.23 -14.14
C THR A 417 14.68 0.54 -12.85
N SER A 418 15.25 0.96 -11.72
CA SER A 418 14.72 0.65 -10.39
C SER A 418 14.02 1.89 -9.83
N ARG A 419 12.91 1.69 -9.10
CA ARG A 419 12.11 2.76 -8.52
C ARG A 419 11.95 2.54 -7.02
N ARG A 420 12.15 3.58 -6.23
CA ARG A 420 11.80 3.62 -4.81
C ARG A 420 10.75 4.71 -4.57
N ARG A 421 9.58 4.29 -4.07
CA ARG A 421 8.44 5.17 -3.82
C ARG A 421 8.32 5.50 -2.33
N PHE A 422 7.92 6.73 -2.02
CA PHE A 422 7.58 7.20 -0.68
C PHE A 422 6.25 7.94 -0.72
N GLU A 423 5.43 7.75 0.30
CA GLU A 423 4.28 8.60 0.58
C GLU A 423 4.65 9.59 1.69
N VAL A 424 4.31 10.87 1.53
CA VAL A 424 4.47 11.90 2.56
C VAL A 424 3.23 12.76 2.66
N PHE A 425 3.10 13.51 3.75
CA PHE A 425 1.94 14.34 4.01
C PHE A 425 2.31 15.82 4.13
N ALA A 426 1.60 16.68 3.40
CA ALA A 426 1.68 18.13 3.56
C ALA A 426 0.42 18.65 4.27
N GLY A 427 0.59 19.64 5.14
CA GLY A 427 -0.53 20.23 5.89
C GLY A 427 -1.16 19.29 6.93
N ASN A 428 -2.44 19.49 7.21
CA ASN A 428 -3.15 18.78 8.28
C ASN A 428 -3.70 17.43 7.82
N VAL A 429 -2.83 16.42 7.72
CA VAL A 429 -3.25 15.03 7.44
C VAL A 429 -3.13 14.18 8.70
N PHE A 430 -4.26 13.84 9.29
CA PHE A 430 -4.41 13.01 10.48
C PHE A 430 -5.20 11.73 10.22
N MET A 431 -5.90 11.65 9.09
CA MET A 431 -6.71 10.52 8.69
C MET A 431 -6.47 10.19 7.22
N THR A 432 -6.36 8.91 6.90
CA THR A 432 -6.24 8.43 5.52
C THR A 432 -7.09 7.18 5.29
N GLN A 433 -7.25 6.79 4.02
CA GLN A 433 -7.96 5.58 3.61
C GLN A 433 -9.39 5.50 4.18
N VAL A 434 -10.13 6.62 4.15
CA VAL A 434 -11.52 6.66 4.59
C VAL A 434 -12.38 5.85 3.61
N GLY A 435 -13.01 4.79 4.12
CA GLY A 435 -13.87 3.89 3.38
C GLY A 435 -15.20 3.66 4.08
N ALA A 436 -16.22 3.31 3.32
CA ALA A 436 -17.53 2.96 3.84
C ALA A 436 -18.06 1.67 3.21
N ASN A 437 -18.58 0.78 4.02
CA ASN A 437 -19.24 -0.45 3.57
C ASN A 437 -20.40 -0.82 4.50
N PHE A 438 -21.35 -1.58 3.99
CA PHE A 438 -22.36 -2.23 4.82
C PHE A 438 -21.87 -3.62 5.18
N ASP A 439 -21.86 -3.95 6.47
CA ASP A 439 -21.57 -5.29 6.96
C ASP A 439 -22.88 -6.05 7.12
N GLU A 440 -23.11 -7.01 6.22
CA GLU A 440 -24.35 -7.79 6.19
C GLU A 440 -24.49 -8.69 7.42
N ALA A 441 -23.39 -9.15 8.00
CA ALA A 441 -23.43 -10.01 9.19
C ALA A 441 -23.96 -9.25 10.42
N SER A 442 -23.47 -8.03 10.65
CA SER A 442 -23.93 -7.20 11.77
C SER A 442 -25.12 -6.29 11.43
N GLN A 443 -25.49 -6.17 10.15
CA GLN A 443 -26.47 -5.20 9.63
C GLN A 443 -26.11 -3.74 9.97
N ARG A 444 -24.81 -3.40 9.95
CA ARG A 444 -24.31 -2.05 10.28
C ARG A 444 -23.54 -1.45 9.10
N SER A 445 -23.59 -0.13 8.98
CA SER A 445 -22.64 0.59 8.14
C SER A 445 -21.34 0.78 8.91
N LEU A 446 -20.24 0.33 8.33
CA LEU A 446 -18.89 0.49 8.84
C LEU A 446 -18.19 1.60 8.06
N ILE A 447 -17.66 2.58 8.78
CA ILE A 447 -16.75 3.59 8.28
C ILE A 447 -15.37 3.28 8.83
N THR A 448 -14.40 3.15 7.94
CA THR A 448 -13.05 2.65 8.27
C THR A 448 -12.01 3.66 7.81
N LEU A 449 -10.95 3.83 8.59
CA LEU A 449 -9.85 4.74 8.27
C LEU A 449 -8.56 4.36 9.01
N ARG A 450 -7.44 4.96 8.61
CA ARG A 450 -6.21 5.02 9.41
C ARG A 450 -6.12 6.36 10.11
N ASP A 451 -5.98 6.34 11.43
CA ASP A 451 -5.60 7.48 12.26
C ASP A 451 -4.08 7.58 12.29
N LEU A 452 -3.54 8.69 11.81
CA LEU A 452 -2.11 8.97 11.77
C LEU A 452 -1.63 9.78 12.99
N SER A 453 -2.53 10.08 13.93
CA SER A 453 -2.16 10.84 15.12
C SER A 453 -1.28 10.04 16.09
N ALA A 454 -0.38 10.73 16.77
CA ALA A 454 0.45 10.10 17.77
C ALA A 454 -0.41 9.65 18.97
N PRO A 455 -0.20 8.42 19.49
CA PRO A 455 -0.88 7.96 20.69
C PRO A 455 -0.68 8.94 21.85
N GLY A 456 -1.75 9.31 22.52
CA GLY A 456 -1.69 10.25 23.66
C GLY A 456 -1.60 11.73 23.27
N SER A 457 -1.69 12.09 21.98
CA SER A 457 -1.79 13.48 21.51
C SER A 457 -3.00 14.25 22.05
N GLY A 458 -4.02 13.54 22.55
CA GLY A 458 -5.23 14.13 23.13
C GLY A 458 -6.28 14.54 22.09
N GLY A 459 -6.03 14.29 20.80
CA GLY A 459 -7.00 14.55 19.74
C GLY A 459 -8.19 13.58 19.76
N THR A 460 -9.25 13.94 19.03
CA THR A 460 -10.49 13.17 18.92
C THR A 460 -10.94 13.03 17.47
N ILE A 461 -11.62 11.92 17.18
CA ILE A 461 -12.27 11.65 15.91
C ILE A 461 -13.77 11.73 16.14
N ALA A 462 -14.40 12.75 15.55
CA ALA A 462 -15.86 12.88 15.50
C ALA A 462 -16.39 12.19 14.24
N PHE A 463 -17.42 11.37 14.41
CA PHE A 463 -18.13 10.67 13.35
C PHE A 463 -19.59 11.11 13.34
N GLU A 464 -20.01 11.68 12.22
CA GLU A 464 -21.38 12.12 12.00
C GLU A 464 -21.99 11.39 10.79
N VAL A 465 -23.27 11.05 10.88
CA VAL A 465 -24.06 10.61 9.73
C VAL A 465 -25.06 11.69 9.39
N TRP A 466 -25.18 12.00 8.11
CA TRP A 466 -26.04 13.02 7.56
C TRP A 466 -27.01 12.42 6.55
N ASP A 467 -28.28 12.82 6.65
CA ASP A 467 -29.24 12.63 5.57
C ASP A 467 -28.75 13.37 4.33
N VAL A 468 -28.93 12.76 3.16
CA VAL A 468 -28.63 13.38 1.87
C VAL A 468 -29.90 13.55 1.05
N GLY A 469 -29.94 14.59 0.20
CA GLY A 469 -31.01 14.75 -0.77
C GLY A 469 -31.06 13.61 -1.80
N GLU A 470 -32.24 13.43 -2.40
CA GLU A 470 -32.37 12.68 -3.64
C GLU A 470 -31.79 13.47 -4.83
N GLY A 471 -31.39 12.76 -5.87
CA GLY A 471 -30.75 13.33 -7.06
C GLY A 471 -29.22 13.38 -6.96
N SER A 472 -28.62 13.74 -8.10
CA SER A 472 -27.18 13.55 -8.38
C SER A 472 -26.26 14.18 -7.34
N GLU A 473 -26.55 15.41 -6.88
CA GLU A 473 -25.69 16.16 -5.94
C GLU A 473 -25.60 15.57 -4.53
N ALA A 474 -26.57 14.75 -4.09
CA ALA A 474 -26.60 14.13 -2.76
C ALA A 474 -26.15 15.03 -1.59
N LYS A 475 -26.54 16.32 -1.61
CA LYS A 475 -26.09 17.31 -0.61
C LYS A 475 -26.56 16.95 0.81
N PRO A 476 -25.70 17.10 1.84
CA PRO A 476 -26.08 16.89 3.24
C PRO A 476 -27.18 17.86 3.66
N LYS A 477 -28.20 17.34 4.37
CA LYS A 477 -29.34 18.12 4.86
C LYS A 477 -29.32 18.25 6.38
N SER A 478 -29.50 17.12 7.07
CA SER A 478 -29.63 17.06 8.54
C SER A 478 -28.71 16.00 9.11
N LYS A 479 -28.06 16.34 10.23
CA LYS A 479 -27.29 15.37 11.01
C LYS A 479 -28.26 14.42 11.72
N VAL A 480 -28.12 13.12 11.47
CA VAL A 480 -28.96 12.08 12.09
C VAL A 480 -28.28 11.39 13.26
N PHE A 481 -26.95 11.28 13.20
CA PHE A 481 -26.16 10.58 14.20
C PHE A 481 -24.83 11.30 14.41
N SER A 482 -24.31 11.24 15.63
CA SER A 482 -23.00 11.78 16.00
C SER A 482 -22.43 10.94 17.14
N THR A 483 -21.15 10.61 17.03
CA THR A 483 -20.36 10.05 18.13
C THR A 483 -18.93 10.57 18.04
N THR A 484 -18.21 10.50 19.15
CA THR A 484 -16.80 10.90 19.20
C THR A 484 -16.01 9.79 19.88
N ARG A 485 -14.80 9.55 19.39
CA ARG A 485 -13.82 8.68 20.04
C ARG A 485 -12.48 9.40 20.15
N LYS A 486 -11.63 8.93 21.05
CA LYS A 486 -10.25 9.40 21.16
C LYS A 486 -9.46 8.97 19.92
N GLY A 487 -8.56 9.85 19.46
CA GLY A 487 -7.51 9.51 18.49
C GLY A 487 -6.37 8.78 19.20
N GLU A 488 -6.05 7.59 18.72
CA GLU A 488 -5.06 6.69 19.33
C GLU A 488 -4.00 6.21 18.34
N GLY A 489 -4.13 6.59 17.07
CA GLY A 489 -3.29 6.11 15.97
C GLY A 489 -3.69 4.69 15.52
N GLY A 490 -3.41 4.38 14.25
CA GLY A 490 -3.67 3.08 13.64
C GLY A 490 -5.09 2.89 13.11
N ALA A 491 -5.54 1.64 13.07
CA ALA A 491 -6.82 1.27 12.48
C ALA A 491 -8.02 1.77 13.29
N VAL A 492 -8.96 2.42 12.60
CA VAL A 492 -10.22 2.88 13.17
C VAL A 492 -11.38 2.26 12.40
N GLU A 493 -12.30 1.68 13.15
CA GLU A 493 -13.63 1.27 12.69
C GLU A 493 -14.68 2.06 13.49
N LEU A 494 -15.64 2.64 12.76
CA LEU A 494 -16.77 3.39 13.27
C LEU A 494 -18.02 2.71 12.73
N ALA A 495 -18.94 2.31 13.59
CA ALA A 495 -20.14 1.60 13.18
C ALA A 495 -21.40 2.46 13.40
N TRP A 496 -22.33 2.36 12.46
CA TRP A 496 -23.66 2.93 12.58
C TRP A 496 -24.73 1.85 12.32
N ASP A 497 -25.63 1.67 13.30
CA ASP A 497 -26.66 0.62 13.30
C ASP A 497 -27.97 1.06 12.64
N GLY A 498 -27.97 2.21 11.95
CA GLY A 498 -29.15 2.78 11.32
C GLY A 498 -30.06 3.55 12.28
N LYS A 499 -29.66 3.80 13.54
CA LYS A 499 -30.44 4.63 14.48
C LYS A 499 -29.86 6.02 14.62
N GLY A 500 -30.73 7.02 14.74
CA GLY A 500 -30.29 8.39 15.04
C GLY A 500 -29.77 8.52 16.47
N SER A 501 -29.17 9.67 16.78
CA SER A 501 -28.80 10.03 18.16
C SER A 501 -30.00 10.13 19.11
N ASP A 502 -31.22 10.22 18.56
CA ASP A 502 -32.50 10.12 19.27
C ASP A 502 -32.98 8.68 19.50
N GLY A 503 -32.18 7.67 19.11
CA GLY A 503 -32.51 6.25 19.21
C GLY A 503 -33.52 5.75 18.18
N LYS A 504 -34.06 6.61 17.31
CA LYS A 504 -35.06 6.23 16.31
C LYS A 504 -34.40 5.60 15.08
N ALA A 505 -35.00 4.54 14.57
CA ALA A 505 -34.55 3.92 13.33
C ALA A 505 -34.65 4.90 12.15
N ARG A 506 -33.65 4.88 11.28
CA ARG A 506 -33.59 5.63 10.03
C ARG A 506 -33.84 4.71 8.84
N PRO A 507 -34.43 5.23 7.74
CA PRO A 507 -34.68 4.41 6.56
C PRO A 507 -33.41 3.79 5.99
N ARG A 508 -33.50 2.60 5.41
CA ARG A 508 -32.41 2.07 4.60
C ARG A 508 -32.26 2.90 3.33
N GLY A 509 -31.04 3.34 3.03
CA GLY A 509 -30.86 4.37 2.03
C GLY A 509 -29.44 4.92 1.94
N ARG A 510 -29.31 5.98 1.14
CA ARG A 510 -28.07 6.70 0.92
C ARG A 510 -27.89 7.74 2.03
N TYR A 511 -26.67 7.86 2.53
CA TYR A 511 -26.27 8.79 3.59
C TYR A 511 -24.86 9.32 3.32
N GLN A 512 -24.46 10.38 4.01
CA GLN A 512 -23.07 10.82 4.04
C GLN A 512 -22.50 10.63 5.45
N ALA A 513 -21.33 10.00 5.52
CA ALA A 513 -20.52 10.01 6.73
C ALA A 513 -19.57 11.22 6.65
N ARG A 514 -19.52 12.02 7.72
CA ARG A 514 -18.54 13.08 7.92
C ARG A 514 -17.64 12.70 9.09
N ILE A 515 -16.34 12.65 8.85
CA ILE A 515 -15.35 12.29 9.85
C ILE A 515 -14.47 13.51 10.06
N THR A 516 -14.28 13.92 11.30
CA THR A 516 -13.47 15.09 11.64
C THR A 516 -12.44 14.74 12.69
N TYR A 517 -11.18 15.06 12.43
CA TYR A 517 -10.14 15.03 13.44
C TYR A 517 -10.04 16.40 14.11
N GLN A 518 -10.08 16.41 15.44
CA GLN A 518 -9.92 17.58 16.28
C GLN A 518 -8.70 17.41 17.19
N ASP A 519 -7.94 18.49 17.39
CA ASP A 519 -6.85 18.47 18.37
C ASP A 519 -7.39 18.47 19.82
N ALA A 520 -6.48 18.42 20.80
CA ALA A 520 -6.83 18.44 22.22
C ALA A 520 -7.57 19.71 22.66
N GLY A 521 -7.47 20.81 21.91
CA GLY A 521 -8.19 22.05 22.13
C GLY A 521 -9.55 22.12 21.42
N GLY A 522 -9.95 21.08 20.70
CA GLY A 522 -11.19 21.02 19.92
C GLY A 522 -11.12 21.71 18.56
N LYS A 523 -9.95 22.16 18.12
CA LYS A 523 -9.79 22.75 16.78
C LYS A 523 -9.85 21.65 15.74
N VAL A 524 -10.73 21.81 14.76
CA VAL A 524 -10.80 20.93 13.59
C VAL A 524 -9.55 21.08 12.74
N LEU A 525 -8.83 19.98 12.53
CA LEU A 525 -7.62 19.95 11.69
C LEU A 525 -7.87 19.29 10.33
N GLN A 526 -8.73 18.28 10.26
CA GLN A 526 -9.06 17.61 9.00
C GLN A 526 -10.52 17.15 9.02
N THR A 527 -11.18 17.26 7.87
CA THR A 527 -12.53 16.72 7.63
C THR A 527 -12.53 15.89 6.37
N GLU A 528 -13.08 14.68 6.47
CA GLU A 528 -13.31 13.77 5.35
C GLU A 528 -14.82 13.49 5.23
N SER A 529 -15.29 13.24 4.01
CA SER A 529 -16.70 12.93 3.77
C SER A 529 -16.84 11.82 2.73
N VAL A 530 -17.65 10.81 3.04
CA VAL A 530 -17.89 9.68 2.14
C VAL A 530 -19.38 9.40 2.03
N LEU A 531 -19.85 9.28 0.80
CA LEU A 531 -21.22 8.86 0.49
C LEU A 531 -21.30 7.34 0.62
N PHE A 532 -22.29 6.84 1.35
CA PHE A 532 -22.48 5.41 1.58
C PHE A 532 -23.95 5.00 1.50
N PHE A 533 -24.18 3.70 1.44
CA PHE A 533 -25.52 3.12 1.42
C PHE A 533 -25.69 2.17 2.61
N HIS A 534 -26.75 2.37 3.38
CA HIS A 534 -27.11 1.57 4.55
C HIS A 534 -28.08 0.46 4.16
N ASP A 535 -27.58 -0.52 3.41
CA ASP A 535 -28.20 -1.83 3.10
C ASP A 535 -27.17 -2.70 2.36
N SER A 536 -27.53 -3.95 2.03
CA SER A 536 -26.70 -4.88 1.25
C SER A 536 -26.22 -4.32 -0.09
N GLU A 537 -25.07 -4.81 -0.57
CA GLU A 537 -24.51 -4.44 -1.89
C GLU A 537 -25.50 -4.81 -3.02
N SER A 538 -26.28 -5.88 -2.83
CA SER A 538 -27.31 -6.28 -3.79
C SER A 538 -28.40 -5.23 -3.97
N VAL A 539 -28.93 -4.68 -2.86
CA VAL A 539 -29.94 -3.62 -2.88
C VAL A 539 -29.33 -2.30 -3.37
N GLN A 540 -28.08 -2.00 -3.00
CA GLN A 540 -27.34 -0.83 -3.51
C GLN A 540 -27.29 -0.85 -5.04
N ARG A 541 -26.86 -1.98 -5.62
CA ARG A 541 -26.74 -2.14 -7.08
C ARG A 541 -28.08 -2.07 -7.80
N GLN A 542 -29.17 -2.53 -7.17
CA GLN A 542 -30.51 -2.40 -7.77
C GLN A 542 -31.00 -0.96 -7.85
N ARG A 543 -30.50 -0.07 -6.99
CA ARG A 543 -30.94 1.34 -6.91
C ARG A 543 -29.99 2.32 -7.59
N TYR A 544 -28.70 2.03 -7.63
CA TYR A 544 -27.68 2.95 -8.12
C TYR A 544 -26.73 2.29 -9.11
N GLY A 545 -26.17 3.12 -9.99
CA GLY A 545 -25.06 2.74 -10.86
C GLY A 545 -23.70 2.92 -10.19
N GLU A 546 -22.69 2.34 -10.85
CA GLU A 546 -21.27 2.50 -10.51
C GLU A 546 -20.52 3.01 -11.74
N ILE A 547 -19.45 3.75 -11.51
CA ILE A 547 -18.52 4.22 -12.55
C ILE A 547 -17.12 3.90 -12.06
N GLU A 548 -16.27 3.37 -12.94
CA GLU A 548 -14.87 3.10 -12.63
C GLU A 548 -13.97 3.36 -13.83
N GLY A 549 -12.68 3.49 -13.57
CA GLY A 549 -11.70 3.65 -14.62
C GLY A 549 -10.29 3.57 -14.07
N GLN A 550 -9.34 3.69 -14.98
CA GLN A 550 -7.92 3.74 -14.69
C GLN A 550 -7.29 4.96 -15.38
N LEU A 551 -6.34 5.60 -14.70
CA LEU A 551 -5.53 6.68 -15.22
C LEU A 551 -4.10 6.23 -15.49
N SER A 552 -3.72 6.29 -16.76
CA SER A 552 -2.36 6.01 -17.22
C SER A 552 -1.60 7.28 -17.54
N LEU A 553 -0.28 7.26 -17.31
CA LEU A 553 0.64 8.32 -17.71
C LEU A 553 1.06 8.14 -19.18
N ALA A 554 1.37 9.25 -19.85
CA ALA A 554 1.82 9.26 -21.24
C ALA A 554 3.07 8.39 -21.46
N GLY A 555 3.26 7.90 -22.69
CA GLY A 555 4.48 7.21 -23.10
C GLY A 555 4.80 5.92 -22.33
N GLY A 556 3.80 5.31 -21.68
CA GLY A 556 3.99 4.08 -20.90
C GLY A 556 4.72 4.29 -19.58
N GLN A 557 4.76 5.52 -19.03
CA GLN A 557 5.43 5.85 -17.76
C GLN A 557 4.77 5.23 -16.51
N GLY A 558 3.69 4.46 -16.70
CA GLY A 558 2.99 3.72 -15.67
C GLY A 558 1.58 4.26 -15.44
N GLN A 559 1.10 4.06 -14.21
CA GLN A 559 -0.23 4.49 -13.78
C GLN A 559 -0.10 5.67 -12.83
N SER A 560 -1.04 6.61 -12.89
CA SER A 560 -1.01 7.83 -12.08
C SER A 560 -1.73 7.62 -10.76
N ALA A 561 -0.95 7.54 -9.68
CA ALA A 561 -1.47 7.43 -8.34
C ALA A 561 -1.88 8.79 -7.78
N ASN A 562 -2.74 8.79 -6.75
CA ASN A 562 -3.07 9.98 -5.97
C ASN A 562 -3.57 11.16 -6.84
N THR A 563 -4.37 10.86 -7.87
CA THR A 563 -5.00 11.86 -8.75
C THR A 563 -6.43 12.11 -8.31
N LEU A 564 -6.82 13.38 -8.22
CA LEU A 564 -8.20 13.77 -7.93
C LEU A 564 -9.10 13.44 -9.12
N MET A 565 -10.10 12.63 -8.86
CA MET A 565 -11.17 12.27 -9.78
C MET A 565 -12.47 12.92 -9.31
N GLU A 566 -13.11 13.67 -10.19
CA GLU A 566 -14.39 14.30 -9.94
C GLU A 566 -15.45 13.70 -10.88
N LEU A 567 -16.61 13.36 -10.33
CA LEU A 567 -17.79 13.03 -11.11
C LEU A 567 -18.66 14.28 -11.23
N VAL A 568 -18.92 14.70 -12.47
CA VAL A 568 -19.61 15.96 -12.79
C VAL A 568 -20.93 15.65 -13.48
N ASP A 569 -22.03 16.22 -12.97
CA ASP A 569 -23.36 16.05 -13.58
C ASP A 569 -23.56 16.92 -14.83
N GLU A 570 -24.69 16.76 -15.52
CA GLU A 570 -25.03 17.54 -16.72
C GLU A 570 -25.11 19.06 -16.46
N LYS A 571 -25.36 19.47 -15.21
CA LYS A 571 -25.42 20.88 -14.79
C LYS A 571 -24.04 21.46 -14.48
N GLY A 572 -22.99 20.65 -14.49
CA GLY A 572 -21.62 21.07 -14.17
C GLY A 572 -21.27 21.00 -12.68
N ASN A 573 -22.12 20.41 -11.84
CA ASN A 573 -21.84 20.25 -10.42
C ASN A 573 -20.94 19.03 -10.19
N VAL A 574 -19.94 19.16 -9.32
CA VAL A 574 -19.18 18.00 -8.82
C VAL A 574 -20.05 17.29 -7.79
N VAL A 575 -20.48 16.07 -8.10
CA VAL A 575 -21.41 15.29 -7.26
C VAL A 575 -20.71 14.27 -6.37
N GLN A 576 -19.53 13.80 -6.78
CA GLN A 576 -18.63 12.98 -5.99
C GLN A 576 -17.18 13.29 -6.36
N SER A 577 -16.27 13.03 -5.43
CA SER A 577 -14.83 13.03 -5.70
C SER A 577 -14.16 11.84 -5.05
N THR A 578 -13.06 11.37 -5.62
CA THR A 578 -12.22 10.30 -5.08
C THR A 578 -10.78 10.48 -5.56
N MET A 579 -9.83 9.75 -4.96
CA MET A 579 -8.44 9.72 -5.41
C MET A 579 -8.14 8.39 -6.10
N THR A 580 -7.28 8.41 -7.12
CA THR A 580 -6.80 7.16 -7.72
C THR A 580 -5.92 6.35 -6.75
N THR A 581 -6.00 5.03 -6.84
CA THR A 581 -5.16 4.08 -6.11
C THR A 581 -3.70 4.13 -6.58
N GLU A 582 -2.81 3.37 -5.92
CA GLU A 582 -1.41 3.22 -6.35
C GLU A 582 -1.24 2.65 -7.78
N GLN A 583 -2.29 2.01 -8.32
CA GLN A 583 -2.35 1.46 -9.67
C GLN A 583 -3.20 2.33 -10.63
N GLY A 584 -3.53 3.56 -10.24
CA GLY A 584 -4.29 4.51 -11.06
C GLY A 584 -5.79 4.22 -11.17
N ASN A 585 -6.32 3.23 -10.43
CA ASN A 585 -7.73 2.88 -10.49
C ASN A 585 -8.57 3.82 -9.63
N TYR A 586 -9.80 4.08 -10.03
CA TYR A 586 -10.78 4.83 -9.22
C TYR A 586 -12.19 4.26 -9.42
N ARG A 587 -13.08 4.53 -8.46
CA ARG A 587 -14.48 4.08 -8.51
C ARG A 587 -15.40 5.09 -7.81
N PHE A 588 -16.55 5.33 -8.42
CA PHE A 588 -17.71 6.02 -7.86
C PHE A 588 -18.85 5.01 -7.67
N LYS A 589 -19.47 5.00 -6.50
CA LYS A 589 -20.63 4.15 -6.16
C LYS A 589 -21.79 5.04 -5.75
N ASN A 590 -22.99 4.47 -5.62
CA ASN A 590 -24.20 5.21 -5.24
C ASN A 590 -24.56 6.35 -6.22
N VAL A 591 -24.25 6.15 -7.52
CA VAL A 591 -24.48 7.15 -8.56
C VAL A 591 -25.89 6.98 -9.11
N ASP A 592 -26.67 8.07 -9.13
CA ASP A 592 -28.00 8.07 -9.74
C ASP A 592 -27.91 7.80 -11.25
N LYS A 593 -28.93 7.17 -11.83
CA LYS A 593 -29.01 6.97 -13.28
C LYS A 593 -28.87 8.32 -14.01
N GLY A 594 -27.99 8.38 -15.01
CA GLY A 594 -27.84 9.59 -15.81
C GLY A 594 -26.55 9.62 -16.61
N ASN A 595 -26.35 10.76 -17.28
CA ASN A 595 -25.09 11.08 -17.95
C ASN A 595 -24.24 11.98 -17.05
N TYR A 596 -22.95 11.75 -17.10
CA TYR A 596 -21.95 12.43 -16.31
C TYR A 596 -20.71 12.67 -17.15
N ARG A 597 -19.80 13.49 -16.61
CA ARG A 597 -18.41 13.55 -17.06
C ARG A 597 -17.50 13.20 -15.89
N VAL A 598 -16.53 12.34 -16.13
CA VAL A 598 -15.45 12.10 -15.17
C VAL A 598 -14.30 13.02 -15.52
N ARG A 599 -13.85 13.85 -14.57
CA ARG A 599 -12.75 14.78 -14.72
C ARG A 599 -11.57 14.37 -13.84
N ALA A 600 -10.38 14.24 -14.45
CA ALA A 600 -9.13 14.05 -13.73
C ALA A 600 -8.41 15.38 -13.54
N LYS A 601 -8.00 15.67 -12.31
CA LYS A 601 -7.21 16.86 -11.96
C LYS A 601 -5.94 16.46 -11.25
N LYS A 602 -4.81 16.92 -11.80
CA LYS A 602 -3.49 16.75 -11.21
C LYS A 602 -2.66 17.98 -11.49
N GLU A 603 -2.01 18.52 -10.47
CA GLU A 603 -1.21 19.72 -10.63
C GLU A 603 -0.06 19.51 -11.63
N GLY A 604 0.16 20.48 -12.50
CA GLY A 604 1.14 20.41 -13.59
C GLY A 604 0.75 19.51 -14.77
N PHE A 605 -0.42 18.88 -14.74
CA PHE A 605 -1.00 18.16 -15.88
C PHE A 605 -2.18 18.94 -16.46
N ARG A 606 -2.46 18.72 -17.75
CA ARG A 606 -3.75 19.14 -18.34
C ARG A 606 -4.90 18.35 -17.71
N ASP A 607 -6.04 18.99 -17.53
CA ASP A 607 -7.26 18.30 -17.12
C ASP A 607 -7.66 17.28 -18.20
N LEU A 608 -8.12 16.11 -17.78
CA LEU A 608 -8.74 15.11 -18.66
C LEU A 608 -10.22 15.01 -18.31
N GLU A 609 -11.05 14.79 -19.32
CA GLU A 609 -12.49 14.63 -19.11
C GLU A 609 -13.05 13.61 -20.09
N GLN A 610 -13.95 12.75 -19.60
CA GLN A 610 -14.63 11.75 -20.41
C GLN A 610 -16.11 11.66 -20.04
N GLY A 611 -16.99 11.71 -21.04
CA GLY A 611 -18.42 11.47 -20.86
C GLY A 611 -18.70 9.99 -20.53
N VAL A 612 -19.61 9.75 -19.59
CA VAL A 612 -20.01 8.41 -19.16
C VAL A 612 -21.47 8.40 -18.73
N SER A 613 -22.16 7.30 -18.96
CA SER A 613 -23.53 7.10 -18.48
C SER A 613 -23.58 5.88 -17.60
N THR A 614 -24.34 5.94 -16.52
CA THR A 614 -24.51 4.82 -15.59
C THR A 614 -25.97 4.59 -15.29
N GLN A 615 -26.31 3.35 -14.96
CA GLN A 615 -27.66 2.93 -14.60
C GLN A 615 -27.62 1.82 -13.54
N PRO A 616 -28.66 1.70 -12.71
CA PRO A 616 -28.76 0.62 -11.74
C PRO A 616 -28.79 -0.77 -12.40
N ALA A 617 -28.41 -1.79 -11.63
CA ALA A 617 -28.38 -3.20 -12.00
C ALA A 617 -27.53 -3.51 -13.25
N ALA A 618 -26.57 -2.64 -13.58
CA ALA A 618 -25.60 -2.83 -14.66
C ALA A 618 -24.19 -3.06 -14.11
N ALA A 619 -23.30 -3.56 -14.96
CA ALA A 619 -21.86 -3.53 -14.68
C ALA A 619 -21.37 -2.08 -14.54
N PRO A 620 -20.30 -1.82 -13.76
CA PRO A 620 -19.75 -0.48 -13.63
C PRO A 620 -19.42 0.13 -15.00
N ALA A 621 -19.90 1.35 -15.24
CA ALA A 621 -19.57 2.07 -16.45
C ALA A 621 -18.08 2.45 -16.45
N LYS A 622 -17.43 2.39 -17.62
CA LYS A 622 -15.97 2.55 -17.75
C LYS A 622 -15.60 3.94 -18.26
N ALA A 623 -14.64 4.59 -17.61
CA ALA A 623 -14.14 5.91 -18.00
C ALA A 623 -12.60 6.02 -17.88
N SER A 624 -11.84 5.05 -18.39
CA SER A 624 -10.38 5.11 -18.34
C SER A 624 -9.79 6.17 -19.27
N MET A 625 -8.79 6.91 -18.78
CA MET A 625 -8.16 8.02 -19.48
C MET A 625 -6.63 7.91 -19.43
N SER A 626 -5.96 8.63 -20.34
CA SER A 626 -4.50 8.76 -20.39
C SER A 626 -4.13 10.20 -20.69
N TRP A 627 -3.05 10.68 -20.08
CA TRP A 627 -2.45 11.97 -20.47
C TRP A 627 -1.77 11.90 -21.83
#